data_AF-A0A9X1ZJV5-F1
#
_entry.id   AF-A0A9X1ZJV5-F1
#
_cell.length_a   1.000
_cell.length_b   1.000
_cell.length_c   1.000
_cell.angle_alpha   90.00
_cell.angle_beta   90.00
_cell.angle_gamma   90.00
#
_symmetry.space_group_name_H-M   'P 1'
#
loop_
_entity.id
_entity.type
_entity.pdbx_description
1 polymer ?
#
loop_
_entity_poly.entity_id
_entity_poly.type
_entity_poly.pdbx_seq_one_letter_code
_entity_poly.pdbx_strand_id
1 'polypeptide(L)'
;MGITSPAHAAKWDEKMSPAEVEATLDTKFAEGKYSPKGADSCLMCHKRSEKVMDLFKGVHGAIDSSKSPMAGLQCEACHGPQGSHNRGGREPMIAFGPDSSLPADKQNSVCMSCHLDDKRMSWNTSHHDNADVACASCHNIHAAKDSVLDKQTEMEVCTSCHTKQKTDMNKRSSHPMKWNQMTCSDCHNPHGSLADADLVKPSVNETCYECHAEKRGPKLWEHAPVTENCVSCHNPHGSVNDGMLKTRAPQLCQQCHASDGHASNAYLGNTGMGSSVGDNAFTGGRSCLNCHSQVHGSNHPSGKLLQR
;
A
#
# COMPACT_ATOMS: atom_id res chain seq x y z
N MET A 1 35.43 -8.30 -9.33
CA MET A 1 34.09 -8.03 -8.76
C MET A 1 34.20 -6.72 -8.00
N GLY A 2 33.92 -5.61 -8.69
CA GLY A 2 34.06 -4.26 -8.13
C GLY A 2 32.84 -3.93 -7.28
N ILE A 3 33.07 -3.73 -5.99
CA ILE A 3 32.08 -3.20 -5.06
C ILE A 3 31.91 -1.72 -5.42
N THR A 4 30.89 -1.39 -6.20
CA THR A 4 30.46 0.00 -6.39
C THR A 4 29.80 0.44 -5.10
N SER A 5 30.57 1.06 -4.20
CA SER A 5 30.00 1.83 -3.10
C SER A 5 29.00 2.82 -3.68
N PRO A 6 27.75 2.89 -3.18
CA PRO A 6 26.84 3.92 -3.64
C PRO A 6 27.50 5.26 -3.32
N ALA A 7 27.52 6.16 -4.29
CA ALA A 7 27.95 7.53 -4.07
C ALA A 7 26.93 8.19 -3.12
N HIS A 8 27.12 7.97 -1.82
CA HIS A 8 26.44 8.72 -0.78
C HIS A 8 27.16 10.05 -0.70
N ALA A 9 26.42 11.14 -0.85
CA ALA A 9 26.94 12.43 -0.41
C ALA A 9 27.27 12.28 1.09
N ALA A 10 28.52 12.52 1.48
CA ALA A 10 28.89 12.61 2.90
C ALA A 10 27.92 13.57 3.59
N LYS A 11 27.52 13.31 4.83
CA LYS A 11 26.59 14.17 5.56
C LYS A 11 27.25 15.55 5.76
N TRP A 12 26.81 16.55 5.00
CA TRP A 12 27.45 17.88 4.96
C TRP A 12 27.30 18.61 6.31
N ASP A 13 26.30 18.16 7.07
CA ASP A 13 25.83 18.59 8.38
C ASP A 13 26.38 17.76 9.55
N GLU A 14 27.42 16.93 9.37
CA GLU A 14 28.03 16.11 10.45
C GLU A 14 28.39 16.86 11.76
N LYS A 15 28.44 18.20 11.72
CA LYS A 15 28.74 19.06 12.87
C LYS A 15 27.52 19.77 13.46
N MET A 16 26.34 19.61 12.87
CA MET A 16 25.09 20.24 13.28
C MET A 16 24.16 19.16 13.82
N SER A 17 23.44 19.50 14.89
CA SER A 17 22.31 18.69 15.35
C SER A 17 21.14 18.79 14.35
N PRO A 18 20.24 17.78 14.31
CA PRO A 18 19.03 17.84 13.48
C PRO A 18 18.21 19.13 13.66
N ALA A 19 18.09 19.63 14.89
CA ALA A 19 17.37 20.87 15.18
C ALA A 19 18.07 22.12 14.62
N GLU A 20 19.41 22.15 14.63
CA GLU A 20 20.16 23.25 14.01
C GLU A 20 20.04 23.22 12.48
N VAL A 21 20.02 22.02 11.88
CA VAL A 21 19.80 21.84 10.45
C VAL A 21 18.41 22.35 10.07
N GLU A 22 17.38 21.94 10.81
CA GLU A 22 16.00 22.39 10.60
C GLU A 22 15.87 23.91 10.72
N ALA A 23 16.35 24.51 11.80
CA ALA A 23 16.27 25.96 12.00
C ALA A 23 17.00 26.76 10.91
N THR A 24 18.14 26.24 10.43
CA THR A 24 18.90 26.85 9.33
C THR A 24 18.09 26.77 8.04
N LEU A 25 17.50 25.62 7.73
CA LEU A 25 16.68 25.44 6.54
C LEU A 25 15.43 26.35 6.60
N ASP A 26 14.72 26.39 7.72
CA ASP A 26 13.56 27.27 7.91
C ASP A 26 13.92 28.74 7.64
N THR A 27 15.08 29.19 8.14
CA THR A 27 15.59 30.54 7.86
C THR A 27 15.83 30.76 6.37
N LYS A 28 16.45 29.80 5.67
CA LYS A 28 16.72 29.89 4.23
C LYS A 28 15.43 29.99 3.41
N PHE A 29 14.43 29.16 3.73
CA PHE A 29 13.14 29.20 3.07
C PHE A 29 12.41 30.52 3.32
N ALA A 30 12.48 31.07 4.53
CA ALA A 30 11.91 32.37 4.85
C ALA A 30 12.59 33.52 4.08
N GLU A 31 13.91 33.44 3.87
CA GLU A 31 14.64 34.43 3.09
C GLU A 31 14.40 34.31 1.57
N GLY A 32 14.07 33.12 1.06
CA GLY A 32 13.71 32.90 -0.35
C GLY A 32 14.83 33.23 -1.35
N LYS A 33 16.09 33.15 -0.94
CA LYS A 33 17.25 33.50 -1.79
C LYS A 33 17.67 32.35 -2.70
N TYR A 34 16.90 32.12 -3.75
CA TYR A 34 17.15 31.10 -4.78
C TYR A 34 18.29 31.49 -5.74
N SER A 35 18.93 30.49 -6.35
CA SER A 35 20.02 30.66 -7.31
C SER A 35 19.52 31.34 -8.60
N PRO A 36 20.10 32.47 -9.02
CA PRO A 36 19.73 33.11 -10.29
C PRO A 36 20.17 32.30 -11.51
N LYS A 37 21.01 31.28 -11.31
CA LYS A 37 21.47 30.35 -12.36
C LYS A 37 20.74 29.00 -12.31
N GLY A 38 19.78 28.84 -11.40
CA GLY A 38 19.04 27.58 -11.22
C GLY A 38 19.97 26.36 -11.07
N ALA A 39 19.61 25.27 -11.72
CA ALA A 39 20.29 23.97 -11.71
C ALA A 39 21.71 24.01 -12.25
N ASP A 40 22.09 24.97 -13.11
CA ASP A 40 23.44 25.04 -13.67
C ASP A 40 24.48 25.20 -12.56
N SER A 41 24.16 25.97 -11.51
CA SER A 41 25.05 26.16 -10.37
C SER A 41 25.27 24.85 -9.58
N CYS A 42 24.26 23.98 -9.54
CA CYS A 42 24.31 22.68 -8.89
C CYS A 42 25.07 21.65 -9.76
N LEU A 43 24.76 21.62 -11.05
CA LEU A 43 25.33 20.65 -12.01
C LEU A 43 26.82 20.88 -12.27
N MET A 44 27.38 22.06 -11.96
CA MET A 44 28.83 22.27 -11.96
C MET A 44 29.58 21.20 -11.15
N CYS A 45 29.02 20.81 -10.00
CA CYS A 45 29.58 19.79 -9.10
C CYS A 45 28.87 18.44 -9.26
N HIS A 46 27.55 18.43 -9.43
CA HIS A 46 26.75 17.19 -9.38
C HIS A 46 26.57 16.48 -10.73
N LYS A 47 26.96 17.07 -11.88
CA LYS A 47 26.76 16.46 -13.21
C LYS A 47 27.39 15.08 -13.41
N ARG A 48 28.39 14.72 -12.60
CA ARG A 48 29.07 13.40 -12.68
C ARG A 48 28.32 12.31 -11.91
N SER A 49 27.31 12.65 -11.12
CA SER A 49 26.50 11.68 -10.38
C SER A 49 25.42 11.11 -11.30
N GLU A 50 25.53 9.83 -11.63
CA GLU A 50 24.53 9.14 -12.45
C GLU A 50 23.12 9.25 -11.84
N LYS A 51 23.00 9.07 -10.52
CA LYS A 51 21.71 9.20 -9.79
C LYS A 51 21.07 10.57 -9.99
N VAL A 52 21.86 11.64 -9.89
CA VAL A 52 21.34 13.01 -10.09
C VAL A 52 20.91 13.20 -11.54
N MET A 53 21.68 12.65 -12.50
CA MET A 53 21.35 12.76 -13.91
C MET A 53 20.13 11.91 -14.32
N ASP A 54 19.84 10.81 -13.60
CA ASP A 54 18.67 9.97 -13.86
C ASP A 54 17.34 10.68 -13.56
N LEU A 55 17.33 11.69 -12.70
CA LEU A 55 16.18 12.58 -12.50
C LEU A 55 15.61 13.10 -13.83
N PHE A 56 16.50 13.52 -14.74
CA PHE A 56 16.13 14.12 -16.02
C PHE A 56 15.49 13.13 -16.99
N LYS A 57 15.58 11.82 -16.71
CA LYS A 57 14.90 10.78 -17.48
C LYS A 57 13.48 10.51 -16.97
N GLY A 58 13.16 10.98 -15.76
CA GLY A 58 11.86 10.83 -15.12
C GLY A 58 10.95 12.05 -15.29
N VAL A 59 9.76 11.97 -14.68
CA VAL A 59 8.70 12.99 -14.81
C VAL A 59 9.06 14.34 -14.17
N HIS A 60 9.78 14.33 -13.05
CA HIS A 60 10.22 15.56 -12.39
C HIS A 60 11.36 16.26 -13.13
N GLY A 61 12.03 15.56 -14.05
CA GLY A 61 13.07 16.11 -14.91
C GLY A 61 12.54 16.79 -16.17
N ALA A 62 11.28 16.60 -16.50
CA ALA A 62 10.66 17.13 -17.71
C ALA A 62 10.51 18.65 -17.65
N ILE A 63 10.67 19.35 -18.77
CA ILE A 63 10.56 20.83 -18.85
C ILE A 63 9.36 21.28 -19.68
N ASP A 64 8.60 20.34 -20.22
CA ASP A 64 7.44 20.56 -21.09
C ASP A 64 6.16 20.93 -20.32
N SER A 65 6.14 20.72 -19.01
CA SER A 65 5.02 21.04 -18.13
C SER A 65 5.37 22.14 -17.14
N SER A 66 4.50 23.14 -17.03
CA SER A 66 4.61 24.21 -16.03
C SER A 66 4.47 23.72 -14.59
N LYS A 67 3.98 22.49 -14.37
CA LYS A 67 3.90 21.86 -13.05
C LYS A 67 5.18 21.13 -12.65
N SER A 68 6.10 20.93 -13.59
CA SER A 68 7.37 20.29 -13.27
C SER A 68 8.23 21.23 -12.43
N PRO A 69 8.95 20.73 -11.41
CA PRO A 69 9.91 21.55 -10.69
C PRO A 69 10.97 22.14 -11.63
N MET A 70 11.34 21.45 -12.72
CA MET A 70 12.34 21.94 -13.66
C MET A 70 11.88 23.13 -14.52
N ALA A 71 10.58 23.39 -14.59
CA ALA A 71 10.05 24.60 -15.23
C ALA A 71 10.03 25.83 -14.30
N GLY A 72 10.31 25.64 -13.00
CA GLY A 72 10.33 26.70 -11.98
C GLY A 72 11.67 26.79 -11.26
N LEU A 73 11.67 26.49 -9.95
CA LEU A 73 12.86 26.58 -9.08
C LEU A 73 13.87 25.43 -9.27
N GLN A 74 13.60 24.50 -10.18
CA GLN A 74 14.48 23.39 -10.54
C GLN A 74 14.87 22.57 -9.30
N CYS A 75 16.17 22.32 -9.08
CA CYS A 75 16.65 21.56 -7.93
C CYS A 75 16.22 22.18 -6.59
N GLU A 76 16.11 23.51 -6.54
CA GLU A 76 15.77 24.24 -5.32
C GLU A 76 14.27 24.13 -4.97
N ALA A 77 13.42 23.66 -5.89
CA ALA A 77 12.04 23.33 -5.58
C ALA A 77 11.93 22.19 -4.55
N CYS A 78 12.91 21.28 -4.54
CA CYS A 78 12.95 20.15 -3.61
C CYS A 78 14.02 20.31 -2.53
N HIS A 79 15.21 20.79 -2.92
CA HIS A 79 16.35 20.87 -2.01
C HIS A 79 16.41 22.20 -1.21
N GLY A 80 15.54 23.15 -1.56
CA GLY A 80 15.52 24.49 -0.98
C GLY A 80 16.57 25.43 -1.58
N PRO A 81 16.61 26.69 -1.12
CA PRO A 81 17.55 27.70 -1.60
C PRO A 81 19.01 27.28 -1.41
N GLN A 82 19.85 27.49 -2.43
CA GLN A 82 21.25 27.07 -2.42
C GLN A 82 22.08 27.76 -1.33
N GLY A 83 21.85 29.04 -1.04
CA GLY A 83 22.63 29.80 -0.06
C GLY A 83 24.14 29.71 -0.31
N SER A 84 24.91 29.44 0.74
CA SER A 84 26.38 29.31 0.68
C SER A 84 26.87 27.92 0.25
N HIS A 85 25.96 26.97 -0.04
CA HIS A 85 26.32 25.60 -0.41
C HIS A 85 27.29 25.55 -1.62
N ASN A 86 27.06 26.40 -2.63
CA ASN A 86 27.92 26.48 -3.82
C ASN A 86 29.29 27.15 -3.59
N ARG A 87 29.47 27.85 -2.46
CA ARG A 87 30.69 28.64 -2.19
C ARG A 87 31.67 27.90 -1.28
N GLY A 88 31.55 26.57 -1.18
CA GLY A 88 32.31 25.76 -0.23
C GLY A 88 31.85 25.92 1.22
N GLY A 89 30.69 26.56 1.45
CA GLY A 89 30.05 26.63 2.76
C GLY A 89 29.40 25.31 3.13
N ARG A 90 29.38 24.98 4.42
CA ARG A 90 28.71 23.78 4.97
C ARG A 90 27.22 24.02 5.24
N GLU A 91 26.59 24.85 4.43
CA GLU A 91 25.19 25.21 4.64
C GLU A 91 24.29 24.04 4.19
N PRO A 92 23.37 23.57 5.05
CA PRO A 92 22.57 22.39 4.75
C PRO A 92 21.56 22.65 3.64
N MET A 93 21.27 21.60 2.89
CA MET A 93 20.19 21.51 1.90
C MET A 93 19.25 20.37 2.34
N ILE A 94 18.00 20.38 1.90
CA ILE A 94 17.09 19.27 2.21
C ILE A 94 17.64 18.00 1.57
N ALA A 95 17.82 16.96 2.39
CA ALA A 95 18.09 15.60 1.94
C ALA A 95 16.84 14.75 2.20
N PHE A 96 16.67 13.72 1.37
CA PHE A 96 15.51 12.83 1.44
C PHE A 96 15.95 11.38 1.72
N GLY A 97 15.10 10.64 2.39
CA GLY A 97 15.29 9.23 2.71
C GLY A 97 15.80 9.00 4.14
N PRO A 98 16.12 7.74 4.48
CA PRO A 98 16.43 7.31 5.85
C PRO A 98 17.72 7.92 6.42
N ASP A 99 18.64 8.35 5.55
CA ASP A 99 19.90 8.97 5.95
C ASP A 99 19.78 10.49 6.18
N SER A 100 18.62 11.09 5.88
CA SER A 100 18.39 12.51 6.11
C SER A 100 18.45 12.85 7.60
N SER A 101 18.92 14.06 7.91
CA SER A 101 18.87 14.63 9.26
C SER A 101 17.51 15.25 9.58
N LEU A 102 16.65 15.42 8.58
CA LEU A 102 15.31 15.96 8.76
C LEU A 102 14.31 14.87 9.13
N PRO A 103 13.36 15.17 10.03
CA PRO A 103 12.24 14.27 10.31
C PRO A 103 11.34 14.07 9.06
N ALA A 104 10.57 12.99 9.06
CA ALA A 104 9.77 12.57 7.91
C ALA A 104 8.73 13.62 7.51
N ASP A 105 8.09 14.27 8.49
CA ASP A 105 7.11 15.35 8.27
C ASP A 105 7.69 16.51 7.44
N LYS A 106 8.92 16.95 7.75
CA LYS A 106 9.62 18.01 7.03
C LYS A 106 9.99 17.57 5.62
N GLN A 107 10.45 16.34 5.44
CA GLN A 107 10.70 15.77 4.11
C GLN A 107 9.40 15.72 3.28
N ASN A 108 8.31 15.23 3.89
CA ASN A 108 7.01 15.08 3.24
C ASN A 108 6.41 16.43 2.86
N SER A 109 6.58 17.46 3.68
CA SER A 109 6.05 18.81 3.44
C SER A 109 6.44 19.38 2.07
N VAL A 110 7.65 19.07 1.60
CA VAL A 110 8.16 19.49 0.29
C VAL A 110 7.31 18.89 -0.83
N CYS A 111 7.07 17.58 -0.78
CA CYS A 111 6.25 16.87 -1.76
C CYS A 111 4.78 17.33 -1.68
N MET A 112 4.25 17.49 -0.47
CA MET A 112 2.86 17.87 -0.25
C MET A 112 2.55 19.30 -0.71
N SER A 113 3.54 20.20 -0.77
CA SER A 113 3.34 21.53 -1.37
C SER A 113 2.84 21.49 -2.82
N CYS A 114 3.09 20.39 -3.54
CA CYS A 114 2.66 20.18 -4.93
C CYS A 114 1.67 19.02 -5.11
N HIS A 115 1.76 17.96 -4.29
CA HIS A 115 1.03 16.69 -4.47
C HIS A 115 -0.21 16.51 -3.56
N LEU A 116 -0.77 17.61 -3.05
CA LEU A 116 -2.06 17.61 -2.34
C LEU A 116 -3.24 17.42 -3.32
N ASP A 117 -3.40 16.19 -3.81
CA ASP A 117 -4.53 15.76 -4.64
C ASP A 117 -5.48 14.82 -3.90
N ASP A 118 -6.55 14.39 -4.59
CA ASP A 118 -7.63 13.56 -4.07
C ASP A 118 -7.12 12.25 -3.41
N LYS A 119 -6.03 11.68 -3.93
CA LYS A 119 -5.44 10.45 -3.39
C LYS A 119 -4.57 10.68 -2.17
N ARG A 120 -4.19 11.93 -1.84
CA ARG A 120 -3.32 12.27 -0.69
C ARG A 120 -4.04 13.11 0.36
N MET A 121 -5.35 13.36 0.21
CA MET A 121 -6.11 14.18 1.15
C MET A 121 -6.04 13.68 2.59
N SER A 122 -5.98 12.37 2.80
CA SER A 122 -5.92 11.73 4.12
C SER A 122 -4.50 11.44 4.61
N TRP A 123 -3.46 11.93 3.91
CA TRP A 123 -2.06 11.63 4.25
C TRP A 123 -1.72 11.98 5.69
N ASN A 124 -2.04 13.21 6.13
CA ASN A 124 -1.71 13.72 7.46
C ASN A 124 -2.40 12.97 8.62
N THR A 125 -3.31 12.05 8.31
CA THR A 125 -3.98 11.18 9.28
C THR A 125 -3.76 9.70 8.99
N SER A 126 -2.93 9.39 7.99
CA SER A 126 -2.67 8.03 7.53
C SER A 126 -1.81 7.26 8.53
N HIS A 127 -1.91 5.93 8.49
CA HIS A 127 -1.05 5.08 9.31
C HIS A 127 0.43 5.24 8.97
N HIS A 128 0.77 5.58 7.72
CA HIS A 128 2.16 5.78 7.29
C HIS A 128 2.75 7.09 7.82
N ASP A 129 1.99 8.20 7.75
CA ASP A 129 2.44 9.48 8.32
C ASP A 129 2.61 9.38 9.84
N ASN A 130 1.63 8.77 10.53
CA ASN A 130 1.68 8.51 11.97
C ASN A 130 2.79 7.52 12.39
N ALA A 131 3.38 6.80 11.42
CA ALA A 131 4.50 5.88 11.64
C ALA A 131 5.84 6.46 11.16
N ASP A 132 5.92 7.78 10.96
CA ASP A 132 7.11 8.51 10.52
C ASP A 132 7.67 8.01 9.17
N VAL A 133 6.79 7.53 8.27
CA VAL A 133 7.20 7.10 6.93
C VAL A 133 7.29 8.31 6.00
N ALA A 134 8.49 8.55 5.47
CA ALA A 134 8.71 9.58 4.46
C ALA A 134 8.28 9.11 3.06
N CYS A 135 7.83 10.02 2.19
CA CYS A 135 7.53 9.73 0.78
C CYS A 135 8.74 9.08 0.08
N ALA A 136 9.95 9.55 0.41
CA ALA A 136 11.22 9.07 -0.13
C ALA A 136 11.62 7.66 0.34
N SER A 137 10.92 7.08 1.32
CA SER A 137 11.11 5.68 1.71
C SER A 137 10.49 4.71 0.70
N CYS A 138 9.52 5.18 -0.10
CA CYS A 138 8.86 4.39 -1.14
C CYS A 138 9.19 4.88 -2.55
N HIS A 139 9.16 6.20 -2.76
CA HIS A 139 9.36 6.82 -4.07
C HIS A 139 10.83 7.21 -4.29
N ASN A 140 11.39 6.84 -5.45
CA ASN A 140 12.71 7.31 -5.87
C ASN A 140 12.63 8.26 -7.06
N ILE A 141 12.90 9.54 -6.81
CA ILE A 141 12.85 10.61 -7.81
C ILE A 141 14.15 10.70 -8.64
N HIS A 142 15.29 10.26 -8.08
CA HIS A 142 16.58 10.18 -8.77
C HIS A 142 16.71 8.86 -9.54
N ALA A 143 15.70 8.56 -10.35
CA ALA A 143 15.60 7.40 -11.21
C ALA A 143 14.78 7.72 -12.45
N ALA A 144 15.05 7.03 -13.56
CA ALA A 144 14.26 7.18 -14.78
C ALA A 144 12.81 6.71 -14.60
N LYS A 145 12.60 5.68 -13.78
CA LYS A 145 11.29 5.13 -13.42
C LYS A 145 11.30 4.76 -11.95
N ASP A 146 10.20 5.07 -11.28
CA ASP A 146 10.02 4.77 -9.87
C ASP A 146 9.55 3.33 -9.68
N SER A 147 10.28 2.55 -8.88
CA SER A 147 10.01 1.13 -8.68
C SER A 147 8.69 0.85 -7.98
N VAL A 148 8.21 1.77 -7.13
CA VAL A 148 6.93 1.55 -6.44
C VAL A 148 5.72 1.70 -7.39
N LEU A 149 5.91 2.34 -8.54
CA LEU A 149 4.86 2.51 -9.55
C LEU A 149 4.80 1.34 -10.54
N ASP A 150 5.83 0.50 -10.59
CA ASP A 150 5.82 -0.72 -11.38
C ASP A 150 5.17 -1.84 -10.59
N LYS A 151 4.06 -2.38 -11.10
CA LYS A 151 3.32 -3.48 -10.49
C LYS A 151 4.18 -4.73 -10.25
N GLN A 152 5.27 -4.90 -11.00
CA GLN A 152 6.18 -6.02 -10.80
C GLN A 152 7.04 -5.89 -9.54
N THR A 153 7.26 -4.67 -9.05
CA THR A 153 8.16 -4.37 -7.92
C THR A 153 7.45 -3.73 -6.73
N GLU A 154 6.22 -3.23 -6.88
CA GLU A 154 5.42 -2.61 -5.81
C GLU A 154 5.35 -3.48 -4.55
N MET A 155 5.06 -4.77 -4.71
CA MET A 155 4.91 -5.67 -3.56
C MET A 155 6.20 -5.84 -2.75
N GLU A 156 7.37 -5.80 -3.39
CA GLU A 156 8.65 -5.94 -2.68
C GLU A 156 8.88 -4.74 -1.76
N VAL A 157 8.49 -3.54 -2.21
CA VAL A 157 8.52 -2.32 -1.40
C VAL A 157 7.60 -2.47 -0.18
N CYS A 158 6.33 -2.85 -0.38
CA CYS A 158 5.37 -2.99 0.72
C CYS A 158 5.78 -4.10 1.72
N THR A 159 6.21 -5.25 1.22
CA THR A 159 6.51 -6.43 2.04
C THR A 159 7.87 -6.38 2.73
N SER A 160 8.68 -5.34 2.47
CA SER A 160 9.87 -5.03 3.27
C SER A 160 9.52 -4.80 4.75
N CYS A 161 8.38 -4.15 5.01
CA CYS A 161 7.82 -3.94 6.35
C CYS A 161 6.63 -4.88 6.64
N HIS A 162 5.72 -5.06 5.68
CA HIS A 162 4.50 -5.88 5.85
C HIS A 162 4.75 -7.39 5.65
N THR A 163 5.59 -7.96 6.50
CA THR A 163 6.04 -9.36 6.42
C THR A 163 4.93 -10.39 6.64
N LYS A 164 3.86 -10.03 7.36
CA LYS A 164 2.67 -10.87 7.52
C LYS A 164 1.99 -11.12 6.18
N GLN A 165 1.75 -10.07 5.40
CA GLN A 165 1.13 -10.16 4.07
C GLN A 165 1.99 -10.99 3.11
N LYS A 166 3.33 -10.87 3.19
CA LYS A 166 4.27 -11.72 2.43
C LYS A 166 4.04 -13.21 2.68
N THR A 167 3.69 -13.58 3.90
CA THR A 167 3.37 -14.96 4.26
C THR A 167 1.95 -15.32 3.80
N ASP A 168 0.98 -14.44 4.04
CA ASP A 168 -0.43 -14.68 3.71
C ASP A 168 -0.65 -14.92 2.21
N MET A 169 0.01 -14.16 1.34
CA MET A 169 -0.08 -14.34 -0.12
C MET A 169 0.48 -15.67 -0.61
N ASN A 170 1.33 -16.34 0.19
CA ASN A 170 1.90 -17.66 -0.09
C ASN A 170 1.09 -18.81 0.53
N LYS A 171 -0.03 -18.53 1.21
CA LYS A 171 -0.93 -19.57 1.69
C LYS A 171 -1.64 -20.27 0.53
N ARG A 172 -2.29 -21.40 0.85
CA ARG A 172 -2.97 -22.28 -0.12
C ARG A 172 -3.96 -21.53 -1.02
N SER A 173 -4.73 -20.60 -0.48
CA SER A 173 -5.69 -19.78 -1.22
C SER A 173 -5.45 -18.31 -0.90
N SER A 174 -5.18 -17.50 -1.91
CA SER A 174 -4.94 -16.06 -1.83
C SER A 174 -5.30 -15.42 -3.18
N HIS A 175 -5.42 -14.10 -3.21
CA HIS A 175 -5.40 -13.36 -4.48
C HIS A 175 -4.07 -13.62 -5.21
N PRO A 176 -4.02 -13.52 -6.56
CA PRO A 176 -2.85 -13.87 -7.39
C PRO A 176 -1.71 -12.83 -7.31
N MET A 177 -1.38 -12.42 -6.10
CA MET A 177 -0.34 -11.44 -5.77
C MET A 177 1.04 -12.02 -6.04
N LYS A 178 1.32 -13.27 -5.63
CA LYS A 178 2.64 -13.92 -5.76
C LYS A 178 3.29 -13.82 -7.16
N TRP A 179 2.46 -13.72 -8.21
CA TRP A 179 2.90 -13.67 -9.60
C TRP A 179 2.66 -12.29 -10.24
N ASN A 180 2.54 -11.24 -9.43
CA ASN A 180 2.34 -9.85 -9.85
C ASN A 180 1.12 -9.65 -10.77
N GLN A 181 0.08 -10.49 -10.68
CA GLN A 181 -1.16 -10.31 -11.44
C GLN A 181 -2.08 -9.27 -10.78
N MET A 182 -1.91 -9.09 -9.48
CA MET A 182 -2.52 -8.04 -8.66
C MET A 182 -1.46 -7.52 -7.68
N THR A 183 -1.65 -6.28 -7.20
CA THR A 183 -0.76 -5.64 -6.22
C THR A 183 -1.55 -5.02 -5.07
N CYS A 184 -0.84 -4.52 -4.06
CA CYS A 184 -1.44 -3.96 -2.85
C CYS A 184 -2.33 -2.76 -3.19
N SER A 185 -1.88 -1.95 -4.17
CA SER A 185 -2.55 -0.74 -4.65
C SER A 185 -3.86 -0.99 -5.37
N ASP A 186 -4.15 -2.23 -5.79
CA ASP A 186 -5.46 -2.59 -6.33
C ASP A 186 -6.56 -2.57 -5.24
N CYS A 187 -6.18 -2.67 -3.95
CA CYS A 187 -7.11 -2.63 -2.81
C CYS A 187 -6.85 -1.48 -1.83
N HIS A 188 -5.59 -1.08 -1.64
CA HIS A 188 -5.18 -0.09 -0.64
C HIS A 188 -4.67 1.20 -1.29
N ASN A 189 -4.94 2.34 -0.66
CA ASN A 189 -4.24 3.57 -0.94
C ASN A 189 -3.07 3.74 0.05
N PRO A 190 -1.81 3.59 -0.38
CA PRO A 190 -0.66 3.73 0.52
C PRO A 190 -0.50 5.14 1.10
N HIS A 191 -1.23 6.14 0.59
CA HIS A 191 -1.25 7.49 1.15
C HIS A 191 -2.34 7.70 2.22
N GLY A 192 -3.05 6.64 2.59
CA GLY A 192 -4.19 6.70 3.49
C GLY A 192 -5.52 6.93 2.79
N SER A 193 -6.61 6.55 3.46
CA SER A 193 -7.97 6.80 3.00
C SER A 193 -8.89 7.11 4.18
N LEU A 194 -10.12 7.57 3.90
CA LEU A 194 -11.16 7.67 4.92
C LEU A 194 -11.79 6.32 5.30
N ALA A 195 -11.54 5.27 4.51
CA ALA A 195 -11.99 3.92 4.81
C ALA A 195 -11.03 3.21 5.77
N ASP A 196 -11.59 2.35 6.62
CA ASP A 196 -10.80 1.48 7.48
C ASP A 196 -9.77 0.68 6.68
N ALA A 197 -8.59 0.48 7.27
CA ALA A 197 -7.45 -0.19 6.63
C ALA A 197 -6.99 0.44 5.31
N ASP A 198 -7.24 1.74 5.12
CA ASP A 198 -6.76 2.53 3.98
C ASP A 198 -7.19 1.98 2.61
N LEU A 199 -8.43 1.51 2.50
CA LEU A 199 -8.95 0.95 1.26
C LEU A 199 -9.23 2.01 0.19
N VAL A 200 -9.12 1.63 -1.08
CA VAL A 200 -9.36 2.53 -2.22
C VAL A 200 -10.82 2.89 -2.44
N LYS A 201 -11.77 2.18 -1.79
CA LYS A 201 -13.20 2.51 -1.81
C LYS A 201 -13.70 2.75 -0.37
N PRO A 202 -14.84 3.46 -0.21
CA PRO A 202 -15.36 3.83 1.11
C PRO A 202 -15.70 2.66 2.05
N SER A 203 -15.80 1.44 1.55
CA SER A 203 -16.07 0.25 2.36
C SER A 203 -15.35 -0.98 1.84
N VAL A 204 -15.23 -1.99 2.70
CA VAL A 204 -14.68 -3.32 2.35
C VAL A 204 -15.46 -3.91 1.16
N ASN A 205 -16.79 -3.92 1.23
CA ASN A 205 -17.62 -4.56 0.21
C ASN A 205 -17.51 -3.84 -1.14
N GLU A 206 -17.55 -2.50 -1.16
CA GLU A 206 -17.39 -1.75 -2.41
C GLU A 206 -16.00 -1.96 -3.02
N THR A 207 -14.95 -2.10 -2.22
CA THR A 207 -13.62 -2.48 -2.71
C THR A 207 -13.65 -3.87 -3.35
N CYS A 208 -14.31 -4.86 -2.72
CA CYS A 208 -14.46 -6.18 -3.28
C CYS A 208 -15.26 -6.17 -4.60
N TYR A 209 -16.30 -5.34 -4.71
CA TYR A 209 -17.18 -5.28 -5.87
C TYR A 209 -16.54 -4.67 -7.12
N GLU A 210 -15.40 -3.99 -7.01
CA GLU A 210 -14.64 -3.54 -8.18
C GLU A 210 -14.24 -4.71 -9.10
N CYS A 211 -14.01 -5.89 -8.51
CA CYS A 211 -13.70 -7.11 -9.25
C CYS A 211 -14.82 -8.16 -9.14
N HIS A 212 -15.43 -8.32 -7.96
CA HIS A 212 -16.48 -9.31 -7.68
C HIS A 212 -17.89 -8.75 -7.85
N ALA A 213 -18.13 -8.06 -8.97
CA ALA A 213 -19.40 -7.40 -9.25
C ALA A 213 -20.59 -8.38 -9.26
N GLU A 214 -20.37 -9.66 -9.54
CA GLU A 214 -21.41 -10.70 -9.53
C GLU A 214 -21.91 -11.05 -8.11
N LYS A 215 -21.20 -10.60 -7.08
CA LYS A 215 -21.59 -10.73 -5.67
C LYS A 215 -22.37 -9.52 -5.17
N ARG A 216 -22.37 -8.41 -5.92
CA ARG A 216 -23.08 -7.20 -5.55
C ARG A 216 -24.59 -7.43 -5.57
N GLY A 217 -25.26 -6.94 -4.53
CA GLY A 217 -26.73 -6.93 -4.42
C GLY A 217 -27.39 -5.73 -5.15
N PRO A 218 -28.70 -5.54 -4.95
CA PRO A 218 -29.57 -6.34 -4.09
C PRO A 218 -29.94 -7.67 -4.73
N LYS A 219 -29.89 -8.75 -3.95
CA LYS A 219 -30.50 -10.05 -4.32
C LYS A 219 -31.86 -10.23 -3.67
N LEU A 220 -32.71 -11.10 -4.23
CA LEU A 220 -34.02 -11.39 -3.63
C LEU A 220 -33.90 -12.00 -2.23
N TRP A 221 -32.96 -12.94 -2.07
CA TRP A 221 -32.63 -13.58 -0.82
C TRP A 221 -31.15 -13.39 -0.54
N GLU A 222 -30.85 -12.42 0.31
CA GLU A 222 -29.49 -12.10 0.70
C GLU A 222 -29.06 -12.91 1.93
N HIS A 223 -27.77 -13.24 1.96
CA HIS A 223 -27.16 -13.80 3.16
C HIS A 223 -26.56 -12.64 3.96
N ALA A 224 -27.19 -12.29 5.08
CA ALA A 224 -26.83 -11.12 5.90
C ALA A 224 -25.32 -10.84 6.07
N PRO A 225 -24.46 -11.81 6.46
CA PRO A 225 -23.03 -11.53 6.61
C PRO A 225 -22.34 -11.08 5.31
N VAL A 226 -22.83 -11.49 4.13
CA VAL A 226 -22.27 -11.11 2.83
C VAL A 226 -22.59 -9.65 2.51
N THR A 227 -23.82 -9.21 2.80
CA THR A 227 -24.23 -7.82 2.57
C THR A 227 -23.58 -6.85 3.56
N GLU A 228 -23.32 -7.31 4.79
CA GLU A 228 -22.70 -6.51 5.84
C GLU A 228 -21.19 -6.36 5.63
N ASN A 229 -20.45 -7.48 5.55
CA ASN A 229 -19.00 -7.45 5.41
C ASN A 229 -18.43 -8.76 4.85
N CYS A 230 -17.84 -8.71 3.65
CA CYS A 230 -17.20 -9.84 2.98
C CYS A 230 -16.13 -10.52 3.85
N VAL A 231 -15.40 -9.74 4.67
CA VAL A 231 -14.33 -10.28 5.53
C VAL A 231 -14.86 -10.89 6.83
N SER A 232 -16.17 -10.96 7.06
CA SER A 232 -16.73 -11.80 8.13
C SER A 232 -16.37 -13.26 7.95
N CYS A 233 -16.35 -13.74 6.70
CA CYS A 233 -15.98 -15.12 6.36
C CYS A 233 -14.60 -15.22 5.68
N HIS A 234 -14.20 -14.23 4.89
CA HIS A 234 -12.97 -14.26 4.09
C HIS A 234 -11.79 -13.55 4.79
N ASN A 235 -10.57 -14.03 4.52
CA ASN A 235 -9.32 -13.32 4.79
C ASN A 235 -8.74 -12.82 3.46
N PRO A 236 -8.81 -11.52 3.13
CA PRO A 236 -8.50 -10.99 1.80
C PRO A 236 -7.02 -11.16 1.39
N HIS A 237 -6.11 -11.36 2.34
CA HIS A 237 -4.69 -11.56 2.08
C HIS A 237 -4.32 -13.03 1.80
N GLY A 238 -5.12 -13.97 2.31
CA GLY A 238 -4.91 -15.41 2.09
C GLY A 238 -5.24 -16.29 3.29
N SER A 239 -5.60 -17.54 3.01
CA SER A 239 -5.95 -18.55 4.00
C SER A 239 -5.42 -19.93 3.63
N VAL A 240 -5.27 -20.78 4.64
CA VAL A 240 -5.03 -22.21 4.46
C VAL A 240 -6.28 -22.95 3.95
N ASN A 241 -7.46 -22.35 4.10
CA ASN A 241 -8.72 -22.88 3.59
C ASN A 241 -9.01 -22.31 2.20
N ASP A 242 -9.55 -23.13 1.30
CA ASP A 242 -9.95 -22.71 -0.04
C ASP A 242 -11.03 -21.62 0.02
N GLY A 243 -11.07 -20.76 -1.01
CA GLY A 243 -11.93 -19.58 -1.02
C GLY A 243 -11.50 -18.52 0.00
N MET A 244 -10.25 -18.54 0.45
CA MET A 244 -9.72 -17.62 1.46
C MET A 244 -10.52 -17.58 2.78
N LEU A 245 -11.18 -18.67 3.16
CA LEU A 245 -12.06 -18.67 4.34
C LEU A 245 -11.28 -18.67 5.67
N LYS A 246 -11.75 -17.90 6.66
CA LYS A 246 -11.20 -17.91 8.03
C LYS A 246 -11.34 -19.28 8.71
N THR A 247 -12.45 -19.95 8.46
CA THR A 247 -12.74 -21.31 8.92
C THR A 247 -13.34 -22.10 7.78
N ARG A 248 -13.03 -23.40 7.68
CA ARG A 248 -13.68 -24.27 6.69
C ARG A 248 -15.08 -24.69 7.15
N ALA A 249 -15.91 -25.10 6.20
CA ALA A 249 -17.18 -25.77 6.50
C ALA A 249 -16.92 -27.17 7.09
N PRO A 250 -17.82 -27.70 7.95
CA PRO A 250 -19.09 -27.10 8.37
C PRO A 250 -18.97 -26.02 9.46
N GLN A 251 -17.85 -25.95 10.18
CA GLN A 251 -17.71 -25.12 11.38
C GLN A 251 -17.95 -23.62 11.13
N LEU A 252 -17.60 -23.10 9.95
CA LEU A 252 -17.90 -21.73 9.58
C LEU A 252 -19.40 -21.41 9.69
N CYS A 253 -20.25 -22.31 9.20
CA CYS A 253 -21.70 -22.12 9.22
C CYS A 253 -22.26 -22.26 10.64
N GLN A 254 -21.72 -23.21 11.41
CA GLN A 254 -22.17 -23.51 12.77
C GLN A 254 -21.87 -22.40 13.78
N GLN A 255 -20.99 -21.46 13.45
CA GLN A 255 -20.75 -20.26 14.27
C GLN A 255 -21.97 -19.33 14.35
N CYS A 256 -22.87 -19.39 13.35
CA CYS A 256 -24.07 -18.56 13.31
C CYS A 256 -25.36 -19.39 13.28
N HIS A 257 -25.33 -20.57 12.66
CA HIS A 257 -26.50 -21.43 12.50
C HIS A 257 -26.57 -22.49 13.61
N ALA A 258 -27.27 -22.14 14.69
CA ALA A 258 -27.47 -23.00 15.87
C ALA A 258 -28.91 -23.53 16.01
N SER A 259 -29.70 -23.51 14.93
CA SER A 259 -31.06 -24.06 14.95
C SER A 259 -31.03 -25.57 15.21
N ASP A 260 -32.06 -26.08 15.89
CA ASP A 260 -32.24 -27.51 16.11
C ASP A 260 -32.22 -28.31 14.79
N GLY A 261 -31.68 -29.52 14.84
CA GLY A 261 -31.47 -30.42 13.70
C GLY A 261 -30.05 -30.37 13.12
N HIS A 262 -29.94 -30.65 11.81
CA HIS A 262 -28.63 -30.90 11.18
C HIS A 262 -27.66 -29.71 11.22
N ALA A 263 -28.12 -28.49 11.42
CA ALA A 263 -27.24 -27.32 11.50
C ALA A 263 -26.40 -27.32 12.80
N SER A 264 -26.96 -27.79 13.92
CA SER A 264 -26.32 -27.73 15.24
C SER A 264 -25.73 -29.06 15.72
N ASN A 265 -25.88 -30.14 14.94
CA ASN A 265 -25.31 -31.44 15.27
C ASN A 265 -23.77 -31.42 15.28
N ALA A 266 -23.18 -32.25 16.15
CA ALA A 266 -21.74 -32.46 16.19
C ALA A 266 -21.27 -33.36 15.03
N TYR A 267 -20.43 -32.81 14.15
CA TYR A 267 -19.81 -33.54 13.05
C TYR A 267 -18.34 -33.85 13.36
N LEU A 268 -18.09 -35.05 13.89
CA LEU A 268 -16.79 -35.42 14.47
C LEU A 268 -15.72 -35.82 13.43
N GLY A 269 -16.08 -36.04 12.17
CA GLY A 269 -15.15 -36.44 11.12
C GLY A 269 -14.60 -37.85 11.34
N ASN A 270 -13.27 -38.02 11.26
CA ASN A 270 -12.60 -39.31 11.46
C ASN A 270 -12.50 -39.64 12.95
N THR A 271 -13.28 -40.61 13.44
CA THR A 271 -13.32 -40.94 14.88
C THR A 271 -12.71 -42.29 15.25
N GLY A 272 -12.37 -43.13 14.27
CA GLY A 272 -11.98 -44.52 14.51
C GLY A 272 -13.11 -45.42 15.01
N MET A 273 -14.32 -44.87 15.20
CA MET A 273 -15.53 -45.58 15.66
C MET A 273 -16.57 -45.73 14.53
N GLY A 274 -16.11 -45.77 13.28
CA GLY A 274 -16.97 -45.94 12.09
C GLY A 274 -17.40 -44.64 11.39
N SER A 275 -17.04 -43.45 11.90
CA SER A 275 -17.23 -42.19 11.19
C SER A 275 -15.96 -41.81 10.43
N SER A 276 -16.12 -41.50 9.14
CA SER A 276 -15.10 -40.99 8.23
C SER A 276 -15.53 -39.63 7.66
N VAL A 277 -14.55 -38.74 7.48
CA VAL A 277 -14.76 -37.35 7.03
C VAL A 277 -15.33 -37.28 5.62
N GLY A 278 -15.06 -38.26 4.77
CA GLY A 278 -15.50 -38.29 3.37
C GLY A 278 -16.86 -38.93 3.14
N ASP A 279 -17.37 -39.68 4.10
CA ASP A 279 -18.47 -40.63 3.88
C ASP A 279 -19.87 -39.99 4.05
N ASN A 280 -19.93 -38.69 4.35
CA ASN A 280 -21.17 -37.95 4.51
C ASN A 280 -21.08 -36.55 3.87
N ALA A 281 -22.23 -35.97 3.52
CA ALA A 281 -22.32 -34.69 2.84
C ALA A 281 -22.00 -33.46 3.73
N PHE A 282 -21.94 -33.62 5.05
CA PHE A 282 -21.70 -32.51 5.99
C PHE A 282 -20.21 -32.26 6.24
N THR A 283 -19.37 -33.29 6.19
CA THR A 283 -17.90 -33.13 6.31
C THR A 283 -17.17 -33.42 5.02
N GLY A 284 -17.77 -34.18 4.11
CA GLY A 284 -17.21 -34.54 2.80
C GLY A 284 -17.63 -33.58 1.69
N GLY A 285 -16.89 -33.61 0.58
CA GLY A 285 -17.13 -32.75 -0.58
C GLY A 285 -17.11 -31.26 -0.22
N ARG A 286 -18.16 -30.52 -0.60
CA ARG A 286 -18.31 -29.09 -0.26
C ARG A 286 -19.03 -28.86 1.07
N SER A 287 -19.17 -29.89 1.92
CA SER A 287 -19.88 -29.81 3.20
C SER A 287 -21.31 -29.25 3.01
N CYS A 288 -21.75 -28.30 3.83
CA CYS A 288 -23.07 -27.66 3.77
C CYS A 288 -23.43 -27.15 2.36
N LEU A 289 -22.43 -26.73 1.57
CA LEU A 289 -22.63 -26.17 0.23
C LEU A 289 -22.97 -27.23 -0.82
N ASN A 290 -22.92 -28.52 -0.49
CA ASN A 290 -23.49 -29.56 -1.35
C ASN A 290 -25.02 -29.38 -1.52
N CYS A 291 -25.69 -28.82 -0.51
CA CYS A 291 -27.13 -28.53 -0.54
C CYS A 291 -27.44 -27.03 -0.56
N HIS A 292 -26.58 -26.21 0.04
CA HIS A 292 -26.74 -24.76 0.19
C HIS A 292 -25.68 -24.00 -0.64
N SER A 293 -25.73 -24.16 -1.97
CA SER A 293 -24.67 -23.66 -2.85
C SER A 293 -24.66 -22.13 -3.01
N GLN A 294 -25.80 -21.46 -2.79
CA GLN A 294 -25.96 -20.01 -2.98
C GLN A 294 -25.60 -19.19 -1.74
N VAL A 295 -24.48 -19.52 -1.09
CA VAL A 295 -23.96 -18.85 0.13
C VAL A 295 -23.81 -17.32 0.00
N HIS A 296 -23.67 -16.80 -1.23
CA HIS A 296 -23.62 -15.36 -1.55
C HIS A 296 -24.97 -14.78 -2.01
N GLY A 297 -26.08 -15.38 -1.56
CA GLY A 297 -27.44 -14.96 -1.89
C GLY A 297 -27.98 -15.53 -3.22
N SER A 298 -29.31 -15.50 -3.34
CA SER A 298 -30.08 -16.06 -4.44
C SER A 298 -31.13 -15.08 -4.97
N ASN A 299 -31.37 -15.10 -6.28
CA ASN A 299 -32.48 -14.40 -6.94
C ASN A 299 -33.67 -15.31 -7.27
N HIS A 300 -33.61 -16.59 -6.88
CA HIS A 300 -34.69 -17.54 -7.14
C HIS A 300 -35.85 -17.30 -6.16
N PRO A 301 -37.13 -17.34 -6.58
CA PRO A 301 -38.26 -17.14 -5.66
C PRO A 301 -38.25 -18.06 -4.44
N SER A 302 -37.86 -19.32 -4.61
CA SER A 302 -37.66 -20.31 -3.53
C SER A 302 -36.21 -20.37 -2.99
N GLY A 303 -35.46 -19.28 -3.06
CA GLY A 303 -34.04 -19.20 -2.71
C GLY A 303 -33.74 -18.85 -1.25
N LYS A 304 -34.76 -18.72 -0.38
CA LYS A 304 -34.61 -18.29 1.03
C LYS A 304 -33.60 -19.11 1.83
N LEU A 305 -33.49 -20.41 1.56
CA LEU A 305 -32.53 -21.30 2.20
C LEU A 305 -31.20 -21.42 1.43
N LEU A 306 -30.95 -20.59 0.42
CA LEU A 306 -29.70 -20.55 -0.37
C LEU A 306 -29.40 -21.86 -1.13
N GLN A 307 -30.45 -22.59 -1.54
CA GLN A 307 -30.33 -23.88 -2.22
C GLN A 307 -30.20 -23.77 -3.75
N ARG A 308 -30.72 -22.69 -4.34
CA ARG A 308 -30.79 -22.42 -5.78
C ARG A 308 -31.01 -20.94 -6.01
#